data_AF-A0A373VZJ1-F1
#
_entry.id   AF-A0A373VZJ1-F1
#
_cell.length_a   1.000
_cell.length_b   1.000
_cell.length_c   1.000
_cell.angle_alpha   90.00
_cell.angle_beta   90.00
_cell.angle_gamma   90.00
#
_symmetry.space_group_name_H-M   'P 1'
#
loop_
_entity.id
_entity.type
_entity.pdbx_description
1 polymer ?
#
loop_
_entity_poly.entity_id
_entity_poly.type
_entity_poly.pdbx_seq_one_letter_code
_entity_poly.pdbx_strand_id
1 'polypeptide(L)'
;MKLNIKEKKALYVFGCPSHKNTVTRLKLLVSLTVDPEAKHGLLELARKIERETSEEWFPDFYHHLRMEMDGYFRCKRCLWIVEASTDYEEEMYEEAV
;
A
#
# COMPACT_ATOMS: atom_id res chain seq x y z
N MET A 1 1.20 5.48 -14.07
CA MET A 1 0.50 5.82 -12.82
C MET A 1 1.51 6.17 -11.73
N LYS A 2 1.24 7.19 -10.91
CA LYS A 2 2.08 7.56 -9.74
C LYS A 2 1.32 7.26 -8.45
N LEU A 3 1.94 6.48 -7.57
CA LEU A 3 1.39 6.12 -6.26
C LEU A 3 2.19 6.75 -5.13
N ASN A 4 1.50 7.25 -4.12
CA ASN A 4 2.11 7.68 -2.86
C ASN A 4 2.42 6.46 -1.95
N ILE A 5 3.19 6.67 -0.88
CA ILE A 5 3.61 5.56 0.00
C ILE A 5 2.42 4.87 0.70
N LYS A 6 1.36 5.60 1.07
CA LYS A 6 0.16 5.03 1.69
C LYS A 6 -0.58 4.11 0.70
N GLU A 7 -0.74 4.55 -0.53
CA GLU A 7 -1.34 3.78 -1.63
C GLU A 7 -0.54 2.51 -1.94
N LYS A 8 0.79 2.63 -2.01
CA LYS A 8 1.69 1.48 -2.24
C LYS A 8 1.57 0.46 -1.10
N LYS A 9 1.54 0.93 0.16
CA LYS A 9 1.32 0.06 1.34
C LYS A 9 -0.04 -0.66 1.26
N ALA A 10 -1.11 0.06 0.93
CA ALA A 10 -2.44 -0.53 0.80
C ALA A 10 -2.47 -1.63 -0.29
N LEU A 11 -1.89 -1.36 -1.46
CA LEU A 11 -1.79 -2.36 -2.53
C LEU A 11 -0.89 -3.53 -2.18
N TYR A 12 0.17 -3.32 -1.40
CA TYR A 12 1.05 -4.40 -0.94
C TYR A 12 0.32 -5.39 -0.03
N VAL A 13 -0.56 -4.87 0.84
CA VAL A 13 -1.33 -5.68 1.80
C VAL A 13 -2.54 -6.34 1.12
N PHE A 14 -3.31 -5.59 0.33
CA PHE A 14 -4.61 -6.04 -0.15
C PHE A 14 -4.63 -6.46 -1.62
N GLY A 15 -3.63 -6.05 -2.40
CA GLY A 15 -3.56 -6.34 -3.83
C GLY A 15 -3.24 -7.79 -4.15
N CYS A 16 -3.37 -8.12 -5.44
CA CYS A 16 -2.96 -9.40 -6.01
C CYS A 16 -2.57 -9.18 -7.49
N PRO A 17 -1.93 -10.15 -8.17
CA PRO A 17 -1.55 -9.99 -9.58
C PRO A 17 -2.72 -9.82 -10.55
N SER A 18 -3.96 -10.11 -10.14
CA SER A 18 -5.15 -9.91 -10.96
C SER A 18 -5.72 -8.51 -10.75
N HIS A 19 -5.85 -7.77 -11.85
CA HIS A 19 -6.40 -6.40 -11.87
C HIS A 19 -7.81 -6.35 -11.30
N LYS A 20 -8.73 -7.16 -11.85
CA LYS A 20 -10.13 -7.24 -11.41
C LYS A 20 -10.27 -7.57 -9.94
N ASN A 21 -9.50 -8.55 -9.47
CA ASN A 21 -9.58 -8.97 -8.06
C ASN A 21 -9.04 -7.89 -7.13
N THR A 22 -7.97 -7.18 -7.52
CA THR A 22 -7.45 -6.05 -6.74
C THR A 22 -8.46 -4.92 -6.65
N VAL A 23 -9.05 -4.49 -7.77
CA VAL A 23 -10.09 -3.45 -7.79
C VAL A 23 -11.30 -3.87 -6.94
N THR A 24 -11.75 -5.11 -7.09
CA THR A 24 -12.89 -5.65 -6.32
C THR A 24 -12.59 -5.65 -4.82
N ARG A 25 -11.41 -6.12 -4.41
CA ARG A 25 -10.99 -6.12 -3.00
C ARG A 25 -10.92 -4.71 -2.42
N LEU A 26 -10.37 -3.75 -3.16
CA LEU A 26 -10.34 -2.35 -2.72
C LEU A 26 -11.76 -1.78 -2.56
N LYS A 27 -12.67 -2.04 -3.52
CA LYS A 27 -14.09 -1.64 -3.41
C LYS A 27 -14.78 -2.26 -2.19
N LEU A 28 -14.48 -3.52 -1.87
CA LEU A 28 -14.97 -4.17 -0.65
C LEU A 28 -14.41 -3.51 0.61
N LEU A 29 -13.11 -3.22 0.66
CA LEU A 29 -12.50 -2.52 1.80
C LEU A 29 -13.12 -1.13 2.02
N VAL A 30 -13.41 -0.39 0.96
CA VAL A 30 -14.13 0.90 1.04
C VAL A 30 -15.50 0.75 1.71
N SER A 31 -16.21 -0.35 1.47
CA SER A 31 -17.51 -0.61 2.10
C SER A 31 -17.41 -0.96 3.59
N LEU A 32 -16.26 -1.53 4.01
CA LEU A 32 -16.00 -1.93 5.39
C LEU A 32 -15.34 -0.83 6.22
N THR A 33 -14.73 0.16 5.58
CA THR A 33 -14.00 1.23 6.27
C THR A 33 -14.97 2.27 6.83
N VAL A 34 -14.93 2.46 8.15
CA VAL A 34 -15.77 3.43 8.88
C VAL A 34 -15.18 4.84 8.81
N ASP A 35 -13.85 4.94 8.92
CA ASP A 35 -13.16 6.23 8.87
C ASP A 35 -13.34 6.93 7.49
N PRO A 36 -13.87 8.17 7.45
CA PRO A 36 -14.13 8.87 6.20
C PRO A 36 -12.88 9.14 5.36
N GLU A 37 -11.75 9.47 5.98
CA GLU A 37 -10.52 9.84 5.25
C GLU A 37 -9.88 8.60 4.62
N ALA A 38 -9.72 7.53 5.38
CA ALA A 38 -9.25 6.24 4.90
C ALA A 38 -10.17 5.67 3.81
N LYS A 39 -11.49 5.80 3.98
CA LYS A 39 -12.47 5.41 2.97
C LYS A 39 -12.29 6.19 1.67
N HIS A 40 -12.09 7.51 1.76
CA HIS A 40 -11.83 8.35 0.59
C HIS A 40 -10.54 7.92 -0.12
N GLY A 41 -9.44 7.75 0.63
CA GLY A 41 -8.16 7.33 0.08
C GLY A 41 -8.21 5.95 -0.61
N LEU A 42 -8.89 4.97 -0.01
CA LEU A 42 -9.09 3.65 -0.62
C LEU A 42 -9.94 3.70 -1.89
N LEU A 43 -10.95 4.57 -1.92
CA LEU A 43 -11.82 4.74 -3.09
C LEU A 43 -11.08 5.43 -4.24
N GLU A 44 -10.28 6.45 -3.95
CA GLU A 44 -9.40 7.10 -4.93
C GLU A 44 -8.39 6.12 -5.51
N LEU A 45 -7.78 5.29 -4.65
CA LEU A 45 -6.85 4.24 -5.07
C LEU A 45 -7.53 3.23 -6.00
N ALA A 46 -8.73 2.76 -5.64
CA ALA A 46 -9.48 1.82 -6.48
C ALA A 46 -9.77 2.41 -7.88
N ARG A 47 -10.20 3.67 -7.95
CA ARG A 47 -10.45 4.38 -9.22
C ARG A 47 -9.18 4.58 -10.02
N LYS A 48 -8.05 4.90 -9.37
CA LYS A 48 -6.76 5.09 -10.03
C LYS A 48 -6.29 3.81 -10.71
N ILE A 49 -6.38 2.67 -10.00
CA ILE A 49 -6.01 1.36 -10.55
C ILE A 49 -6.93 0.97 -11.72
N GLU A 50 -8.23 1.21 -11.59
CA GLU A 50 -9.23 0.91 -12.62
C GLU A 50 -9.04 1.75 -13.88
N ARG A 51 -8.65 3.04 -13.75
CA ARG A 51 -8.51 3.97 -14.89
C ARG A 51 -7.14 3.94 -15.55
N GLU A 52 -6.07 3.84 -14.77
CA GLU A 52 -4.70 4.13 -15.24
C GLU A 52 -3.87 2.87 -15.52
N THR A 53 -4.39 1.67 -15.23
CA THR A 53 -3.69 0.42 -15.50
C THR A 53 -4.58 -0.50 -16.32
N SER A 54 -4.10 -0.91 -17.50
CA SER A 54 -4.78 -1.92 -18.30
C SER A 54 -4.58 -3.32 -17.71
N GLU A 55 -5.52 -4.23 -17.98
CA GLU A 55 -5.48 -5.60 -17.46
C GLU A 55 -4.21 -6.36 -17.87
N GLU A 56 -3.68 -6.08 -19.07
CA GLU A 56 -2.50 -6.73 -19.63
C GLU A 56 -1.21 -6.37 -18.89
N TRP A 57 -1.04 -5.10 -18.50
CA TRP A 57 0.18 -4.60 -17.87
C TRP A 57 0.15 -4.63 -16.34
N PHE A 58 -1.03 -4.89 -15.77
CA PHE A 58 -1.22 -4.89 -14.32
C PHE A 58 -0.39 -5.94 -13.56
N PRO A 59 -0.22 -7.19 -14.06
CA PRO A 59 0.62 -8.17 -13.37
C PRO A 59 2.07 -7.70 -13.22
N ASP A 60 2.68 -7.19 -14.29
CA ASP A 60 4.05 -6.67 -14.27
C ASP A 60 4.19 -5.46 -13.34
N PHE A 61 3.23 -4.54 -13.40
CA PHE A 61 3.13 -3.42 -12.47
C PHE A 61 3.07 -3.90 -11.01
N TYR A 62 2.23 -4.89 -10.72
CA TYR A 62 2.06 -5.42 -9.36
C TYR A 62 3.33 -6.11 -8.86
N HIS A 63 4.02 -6.86 -9.71
CA HIS A 63 5.30 -7.48 -9.38
C HIS A 63 6.39 -6.43 -9.08
N HIS A 64 6.46 -5.37 -9.88
CA HIS A 64 7.38 -4.26 -9.63
C HIS A 64 7.07 -3.56 -8.28
N LEU A 65 5.79 -3.27 -8.02
CA LEU A 65 5.35 -2.70 -6.74
C LEU A 65 5.74 -3.60 -5.55
N ARG A 66 5.55 -4.91 -5.66
CA ARG A 66 5.94 -5.90 -4.65
C ARG A 66 7.44 -5.83 -4.36
N MET A 67 8.26 -5.85 -5.40
CA MET A 67 9.72 -5.76 -5.29
C MET A 67 10.17 -4.46 -4.61
N GLU A 68 9.58 -3.32 -5.01
CA GLU A 68 9.87 -2.01 -4.43
C GLU A 68 9.51 -1.98 -2.93
N MET A 69 8.31 -2.44 -2.56
CA MET A 69 7.84 -2.45 -1.18
C MET A 69 8.59 -3.44 -0.30
N ASP A 70 8.99 -4.60 -0.84
CA ASP A 70 9.86 -5.54 -0.14
C ASP A 70 11.21 -4.88 0.19
N GLY A 71 11.76 -4.08 -0.75
CA GLY A 71 12.95 -3.26 -0.52
C GLY A 71 12.74 -2.22 0.58
N TYR A 72 11.66 -1.45 0.48
CA TYR A 72 11.28 -0.44 1.47
C TYR A 72 11.17 -1.03 2.88
N PHE A 73 10.46 -2.16 3.06
CA PHE A 73 10.29 -2.79 4.37
C PHE A 73 11.58 -3.42 4.90
N ARG A 74 12.43 -3.97 4.02
CA ARG A 74 13.77 -4.41 4.42
C ARG A 74 14.60 -3.24 4.96
N CYS A 75 14.66 -2.13 4.22
CA CYS A 75 15.40 -0.94 4.65
C CYS A 75 14.82 -0.37 5.96
N LYS A 76 13.50 -0.26 6.06
CA LYS A 76 12.83 0.21 7.29
C LYS A 76 13.20 -0.67 8.48
N ARG A 77 13.19 -1.99 8.32
CA ARG A 77 13.60 -2.92 9.39
C ARG A 77 15.08 -2.77 9.76
N CYS A 78 15.97 -2.61 8.79
CA CYS A 78 17.39 -2.39 9.07
C CYS A 78 17.61 -1.09 9.84
N LEU A 79 16.92 -0.01 9.46
CA LEU A 79 16.97 1.27 10.17
C LEU A 79 16.51 1.11 11.62
N TRP A 80 15.37 0.44 11.85
CA TRP A 80 14.87 0.14 13.19
C TRP A 80 15.87 -0.62 14.06
N ILE A 81 16.55 -1.62 13.50
CA ILE A 81 17.58 -2.39 14.22
C ILE A 81 18.75 -1.48 14.61
N VAL A 82 19.17 -0.58 13.72
CA VAL A 82 20.24 0.38 13.99
C VAL A 82 19.82 1.36 15.09
N GLU A 83 18.65 1.98 14.97
CA GLU A 83 18.10 2.93 15.95
C GLU A 83 17.99 2.30 17.34
N ALA A 84 17.39 1.10 17.42
CA ALA A 84 17.26 0.34 18.67
C ALA A 84 18.61 -0.10 19.26
N SER A 85 19.63 -0.36 18.42
CA SER A 85 20.99 -0.64 18.89
C SER A 85 21.74 0.59 19.42
N THR A 86 21.22 1.79 19.14
CA THR A 86 21.84 3.08 19.50
C THR A 86 21.14 3.83 20.64
N ASP A 87 20.22 3.20 21.39
CA ASP A 87 19.43 3.84 22.46
C ASP A 87 18.63 5.07 21.96
N TYR A 88 18.27 5.08 20.66
CA TYR A 88 17.36 6.05 20.08
C TYR A 88 15.94 5.48 20.13
N GLU A 89 15.23 5.75 21.23
CA GLU A 89 13.80 5.48 21.40
C GLU A 89 12.99 6.51 20.59
N GLU A 90 12.86 6.31 19.26
CA GLU A 90 11.84 7.03 18.50
C GLU A 90 10.53 6.27 18.64
N GLU A 91 9.70 6.76 19.56
CA GLU A 91 8.42 6.19 20.00
C GLU A 91 7.63 5.61 18.82
N MET A 92 7.51 4.27 18.83
CA MET A 92 6.46 3.53 18.16
C MET A 92 5.12 4.26 18.34
N TYR A 93 4.26 4.25 17.31
CA TYR A 93 2.90 4.80 17.26
C TYR A 93 2.75 6.20 16.63
N GLU A 94 2.97 6.30 15.32
CA GLU A 94 1.97 6.99 14.50
C GLU A 94 0.83 6.01 14.20
N GLU A 95 0.01 5.79 15.23
CA GLU A 95 -1.27 5.09 15.13
C GLU A 95 -2.33 6.04 14.56
N ALA A 96 -3.18 5.45 13.73
CA ALA A 96 -4.27 6.05 12.98
C ALA A 96 -5.01 7.19 13.69
N VAL A 97 -5.05 8.36 13.04
CA VAL A 97 -6.14 9.34 13.14
C VAL A 97 -6.78 9.43 11.76
#